data_AF-A0AA38J2A7-F1
#
_entry.id   AF-A0AA38J2A7-F1
#
_cell.length_a   1.000
_cell.length_b   1.000
_cell.length_c   1.000
_cell.angle_alpha   90.00
_cell.angle_beta   90.00
_cell.angle_gamma   90.00
#
_symmetry.space_group_name_H-M   'P 1'
#
loop_
_entity.id
_entity.type
_entity.pdbx_description
1 polymer ?
#
loop_
_entity_poly.entity_id
_entity_poly.type
_entity_poly.pdbx_seq_one_letter_code
_entity_poly.pdbx_strand_id
1 'polypeptide(L)'
;MINPKKVINPYRNEVQNYVPSKPFGSVCVMCSMCLAVAREMDKLFVKIVKSNMKNKQTAVVDLITENIKHMCYEGFENYDLRKSKQLQEVTNDFKCSTHVRTKMDGRWTEKLREMCATYLNYMDVQYLLNTYLNGTQDLQNYLCNNKGIFRDCSSLNMKNMTINHKQNTC
;
A
#
# COMPACT_ATOMS: atom_id res chain seq x y z
N MET A 1 10.40 -28.85 -21.73
CA MET A 1 9.77 -27.89 -20.78
C MET A 1 10.71 -26.70 -20.64
N ILE A 2 10.33 -25.53 -21.14
CA ILE A 2 11.17 -24.32 -21.11
C ILE A 2 10.95 -23.66 -19.74
N ASN A 3 11.99 -23.62 -18.90
CA ASN A 3 11.94 -22.90 -17.64
C ASN A 3 11.62 -21.42 -17.92
N PRO A 4 10.59 -20.81 -17.28
CA PRO A 4 10.32 -19.40 -17.46
C PRO A 4 11.55 -18.60 -16.98
N LYS A 5 12.10 -17.79 -17.88
CA LYS A 5 13.22 -16.89 -17.57
C LYS A 5 12.81 -16.02 -16.38
N LYS A 6 13.56 -16.11 -15.28
CA LYS A 6 13.45 -15.18 -14.14
C LYS A 6 13.52 -13.76 -14.70
N VAL A 7 12.43 -13.02 -14.63
CA VAL A 7 12.42 -11.59 -14.91
C VAL A 7 13.19 -10.93 -13.76
N ILE A 8 14.44 -10.58 -14.01
CA ILE A 8 15.30 -9.86 -13.07
C ILE A 8 14.87 -8.40 -13.16
N ASN A 9 14.24 -7.87 -12.12
CA ASN A 9 13.98 -6.43 -12.02
C ASN A 9 15.34 -5.70 -12.02
N PRO A 10 15.66 -4.92 -13.08
CA PRO A 10 16.97 -4.29 -13.23
C PRO A 10 17.26 -3.24 -12.16
N TYR A 11 16.22 -2.72 -11.49
CA TYR A 11 16.34 -1.70 -10.44
C TYR A 11 16.44 -2.29 -9.03
N ARG A 12 16.50 -3.63 -8.89
CA ARG A 12 16.48 -4.30 -7.57
C ARG A 12 17.55 -3.80 -6.61
N ASN A 13 18.74 -3.52 -7.12
CA ASN A 13 19.87 -3.07 -6.30
C ASN A 13 19.79 -1.57 -5.98
N GLU A 14 19.22 -0.78 -6.88
CA GLU A 14 19.02 0.65 -6.67
C GLU A 14 17.93 0.88 -5.61
N VAL A 15 16.79 0.18 -5.72
CA VAL A 15 15.69 0.23 -4.73
C VAL A 15 16.15 -0.21 -3.34
N GLN A 16 17.07 -1.18 -3.23
CA GLN A 16 17.64 -1.61 -1.94
C GLN A 16 18.51 -0.55 -1.26
N ASN A 17 19.15 0.33 -2.04
CA ASN A 17 20.04 1.37 -1.55
C ASN A 17 19.33 2.69 -1.21
N TYR A 18 18.09 2.88 -1.68
CA TYR A 18 17.26 4.05 -1.37
C TYR A 18 16.41 3.89 -0.11
N VAL A 19 16.38 2.71 0.53
CA VAL A 19 15.72 2.55 1.83
C VAL A 19 16.52 3.36 2.85
N PRO A 20 15.98 4.47 3.40
CA PRO A 20 16.72 5.29 4.34
C PRO A 20 17.08 4.46 5.57
N SER A 21 18.37 4.24 5.77
CA SER A 21 18.89 3.60 6.98
C SER A 21 18.98 4.63 8.11
N LYS A 22 17.83 5.00 8.72
CA LYS A 22 17.71 5.52 10.11
C LYS A 22 16.24 5.61 10.56
N PRO A 23 15.95 5.55 11.88
CA PRO A 23 14.85 4.76 12.43
C PRO A 23 13.53 5.52 12.44
N PHE A 24 12.54 5.06 11.70
CA PHE A 24 11.18 5.58 11.78
C PHE A 24 10.25 4.50 12.31
N GLY A 25 9.91 4.58 13.60
CA GLY A 25 8.99 3.67 14.26
C GLY A 25 9.52 2.22 14.32
N SER A 26 8.88 1.38 15.12
CA SER A 26 9.09 -0.06 14.98
C SER A 26 8.68 -0.49 13.56
N VAL A 27 9.20 -1.61 13.06
CA VAL A 27 8.78 -2.16 11.75
C VAL A 27 7.25 -2.29 11.64
N CYS A 28 6.57 -2.47 12.77
CA CYS A 28 5.11 -2.44 12.84
C CYS A 28 4.51 -1.14 12.31
N VAL A 29 5.05 0.04 12.67
CA VAL A 29 4.51 1.34 12.22
C VAL A 29 4.70 1.54 10.72
N MET A 30 5.88 1.21 10.19
CA MET A 30 6.13 1.28 8.74
C MET A 30 5.20 0.35 7.96
N CYS A 31 5.04 -0.89 8.43
CA CYS A 31 4.09 -1.82 7.82
C CYS A 31 2.65 -1.31 7.89
N SER A 32 2.20 -0.80 9.04
CA SER A 32 0.84 -0.24 9.18
C SER A 32 0.61 0.95 8.24
N MET A 33 1.62 1.81 8.02
CA MET A 33 1.54 2.90 7.06
C MET A 33 1.48 2.39 5.61
N CYS A 34 2.33 1.42 5.25
CA CYS A 34 2.30 0.82 3.92
C CYS A 34 0.92 0.22 3.62
N LEU A 35 0.37 -0.55 4.56
CA LEU A 35 -0.94 -1.16 4.42
C LEU A 35 -2.04 -0.10 4.27
N ALA A 36 -1.95 1.02 4.99
CA ALA A 36 -2.90 2.12 4.85
C ALA A 36 -2.85 2.74 3.43
N VAL A 37 -1.66 3.04 2.92
CA VAL A 37 -1.49 3.58 1.55
C VAL A 37 -1.95 2.58 0.50
N ALA A 38 -1.52 1.32 0.62
CA ALA A 38 -1.86 0.28 -0.33
C ALA A 38 -3.36 -0.04 -0.36
N ARG A 39 -4.07 0.08 0.77
CA ARG A 39 -5.52 -0.09 0.85
C ARG A 39 -6.27 0.99 0.07
N GLU A 40 -5.85 2.25 0.16
CA GLU A 40 -6.48 3.33 -0.62
C GLU A 40 -6.13 3.20 -2.11
N MET A 41 -4.90 2.80 -2.45
CA MET A 41 -4.54 2.45 -3.84
C MET A 41 -5.44 1.33 -4.37
N ASP A 42 -5.64 0.23 -3.62
CA ASP A 42 -6.49 -0.88 -4.05
C ASP A 42 -7.93 -0.44 -4.33
N LYS A 43 -8.51 0.41 -3.46
CA LYS A 43 -9.86 0.99 -3.71
C LYS A 43 -9.91 1.79 -5.02
N LEU A 44 -8.89 2.60 -5.30
CA LEU A 44 -8.79 3.37 -6.54
C LEU A 44 -8.67 2.44 -7.75
N PHE A 45 -7.79 1.44 -7.70
CA PHE A 45 -7.63 0.43 -8.75
C PHE A 45 -8.96 -0.29 -9.04
N VAL A 46 -9.62 -0.81 -8.01
CA VAL A 46 -10.92 -1.49 -8.14
C VAL A 46 -11.94 -0.58 -8.82
N LYS A 47 -12.06 0.68 -8.36
CA LYS A 47 -13.03 1.64 -8.89
C LYS A 47 -12.75 1.95 -10.36
N ILE A 48 -11.51 2.31 -10.69
CA ILE A 48 -11.12 2.75 -12.02
C ILE A 48 -11.19 1.60 -13.02
N VAL A 49 -10.66 0.43 -12.67
CA VAL A 49 -10.66 -0.74 -13.55
C VAL A 49 -12.09 -1.19 -13.85
N LYS A 50 -12.98 -1.27 -12.84
CA LYS A 50 -14.38 -1.64 -13.04
C LYS A 50 -15.13 -0.65 -13.95
N SER A 51 -14.91 0.64 -13.76
CA SER A 51 -15.58 1.68 -14.55
C SER A 51 -15.04 1.83 -15.97
N ASN A 52 -13.83 1.34 -16.25
CA ASN A 52 -13.13 1.61 -17.51
C ASN A 52 -12.66 0.33 -18.25
N MET A 53 -13.25 -0.84 -17.98
CA MET A 53 -12.84 -2.12 -18.60
C MET A 53 -12.82 -2.10 -20.13
N LYS A 54 -13.60 -1.23 -20.78
CA LYS A 54 -13.70 -1.12 -22.25
C LYS A 54 -12.72 -0.11 -22.86
N ASN A 55 -12.00 0.66 -22.03
CA ASN A 55 -11.11 1.70 -22.51
C ASN A 55 -9.76 1.12 -22.92
N LYS A 56 -9.00 1.91 -23.71
CA LYS A 56 -7.60 1.59 -23.99
C LYS A 56 -6.82 1.54 -22.68
N GLN A 57 -5.99 0.51 -22.52
CA GLN A 57 -5.23 0.31 -21.29
C GLN A 57 -4.36 1.50 -20.90
N THR A 58 -3.76 2.20 -21.88
CA THR A 58 -2.95 3.40 -21.64
C THR A 58 -3.76 4.49 -20.93
N ALA A 59 -5.00 4.75 -21.39
CA ALA A 59 -5.88 5.72 -20.74
C ALA A 59 -6.26 5.31 -19.31
N VAL A 60 -6.36 4.01 -19.04
CA VAL A 60 -6.60 3.49 -17.69
C VAL A 60 -5.37 3.70 -16.79
N VAL A 61 -4.16 3.48 -17.32
CA VAL A 61 -2.90 3.73 -16.61
C VAL A 61 -2.76 5.21 -16.24
N ASP A 62 -3.02 6.11 -17.18
CA ASP A 62 -2.94 7.56 -16.96
C ASP A 62 -3.93 7.98 -15.87
N LEU A 63 -5.17 7.49 -15.95
CA LEU A 63 -6.22 7.80 -14.96
C LEU A 63 -5.85 7.28 -13.56
N ILE A 64 -5.31 6.06 -13.45
CA ILE A 64 -4.83 5.51 -12.17
C ILE A 64 -3.71 6.39 -11.62
N THR A 65 -2.74 6.74 -12.46
CA THR A 65 -1.58 7.56 -12.07
C THR A 65 -2.01 8.92 -11.53
N GLU A 66 -2.91 9.60 -12.22
CA GLU A 66 -3.45 10.90 -11.79
C GLU A 66 -4.23 10.80 -10.47
N ASN A 67 -5.06 9.76 -10.30
CA ASN A 67 -5.82 9.57 -9.07
C ASN A 67 -4.92 9.23 -7.88
N ILE A 68 -3.87 8.44 -8.08
CA ILE A 68 -2.87 8.18 -7.03
C ILE A 68 -2.14 9.48 -6.70
N LYS A 69 -1.72 10.27 -7.69
CA LYS A 69 -1.05 11.56 -7.47
C LYS A 69 -1.92 12.51 -6.64
N HIS A 70 -3.21 12.62 -6.98
CA HIS A 70 -4.17 13.41 -6.22
C HIS A 70 -4.31 12.90 -4.78
N MET A 71 -4.45 11.58 -4.59
CA MET A 71 -4.52 10.96 -3.27
C MET A 71 -3.24 11.20 -2.45
N CYS A 72 -2.05 11.14 -3.06
CA CYS A 72 -0.80 11.45 -2.36
C CYS A 72 -0.68 12.93 -1.97
N TYR A 73 -1.43 13.84 -2.60
CA TYR A 73 -1.42 15.27 -2.30
C TYR A 73 -2.48 15.66 -1.26
N GLU A 74 -3.72 15.20 -1.44
CA GLU A 74 -4.88 15.64 -0.63
C GLU A 74 -5.48 14.54 0.26
N GLY A 75 -5.10 13.28 0.04
CA GLY A 75 -5.67 12.15 0.78
C GLY A 75 -5.21 12.06 2.24
N PHE A 76 -5.63 10.97 2.89
CA PHE A 76 -5.17 10.56 4.22
C PHE A 76 -5.53 11.51 5.39
N GLU A 77 -6.59 12.30 5.24
CA GLU A 77 -7.15 13.08 6.35
C GLU A 77 -7.71 12.17 7.45
N ASN A 78 -7.53 12.59 8.70
CA ASN A 78 -8.03 11.89 9.89
C ASN A 78 -7.52 10.45 10.06
N TYR A 79 -6.36 10.10 9.48
CA TYR A 79 -5.73 8.82 9.77
C TYR A 79 -5.02 8.88 11.12
N ASP A 80 -5.10 7.77 11.86
CA ASP A 80 -4.43 7.64 13.14
C ASP A 80 -4.03 6.19 13.41
N LEU A 81 -3.11 5.97 14.35
CA LEU A 81 -2.78 4.62 14.80
C LEU A 81 -3.84 4.12 15.78
N ARG A 82 -4.54 3.08 15.36
CA ARG A 82 -5.64 2.47 16.10
C ARG A 82 -5.30 1.05 16.48
N LYS A 83 -5.82 0.60 17.62
CA LYS A 83 -5.78 -0.80 18.05
C LYS A 83 -7.18 -1.38 18.03
N SER A 84 -7.40 -2.44 17.25
CA SER A 84 -8.63 -3.23 17.21
C SER A 84 -8.30 -4.69 17.52
N LYS A 85 -8.91 -5.26 18.58
CA LYS A 85 -8.57 -6.61 19.08
C LYS A 85 -7.05 -6.78 19.29
N GLN A 86 -6.39 -7.57 18.44
CA GLN A 86 -4.95 -7.86 18.47
C GLN A 86 -4.15 -7.13 17.37
N LEU A 87 -4.80 -6.31 16.55
CA LEU A 87 -4.18 -5.61 15.41
C LEU A 87 -3.95 -4.13 15.76
N GLN A 88 -2.79 -3.61 15.35
CA GLN A 88 -2.53 -2.17 15.27
C GLN A 88 -2.49 -1.77 13.81
N GLU A 89 -3.25 -0.75 13.44
CA GLU A 89 -3.35 -0.28 12.07
C GLU A 89 -3.44 1.23 12.02
N VAL A 90 -2.90 1.82 10.94
CA VAL A 90 -3.11 3.23 10.65
C VAL A 90 -4.37 3.34 9.79
N THR A 91 -5.41 3.98 10.30
CA THR A 91 -6.74 4.00 9.66
C THR A 91 -7.50 5.25 10.05
N ASN A 92 -8.46 5.65 9.20
CA ASN A 92 -9.48 6.65 9.51
C ASN A 92 -10.83 6.02 9.93
N ASP A 93 -10.94 4.68 9.94
CA ASP A 93 -12.09 3.99 10.52
C ASP A 93 -11.86 3.73 12.01
N PHE A 94 -12.50 4.54 12.84
CA PHE A 94 -12.35 4.47 14.29
C PHE A 94 -13.34 3.52 14.95
N LYS A 95 -14.20 2.83 14.18
CA LYS A 95 -15.16 1.88 14.74
C LYS A 95 -14.43 0.78 15.50
N CYS A 96 -14.84 0.57 16.75
CA CYS A 96 -14.41 -0.55 17.58
C CYS A 96 -12.89 -0.66 17.76
N SER A 97 -12.22 0.48 17.67
CA SER A 97 -10.79 0.60 17.87
C SER A 97 -10.50 1.69 18.89
N THR A 98 -9.37 1.59 19.57
CA THR A 98 -8.89 2.61 20.50
C THR A 98 -7.68 3.33 19.92
N HIS A 99 -7.54 4.61 20.28
CA HIS A 99 -6.37 5.40 19.90
C HIS A 99 -5.10 4.84 20.55
N VAL A 100 -4.02 4.69 19.77
CA VAL A 100 -2.69 4.35 20.28
C VAL A 100 -1.85 5.62 20.25
N ARG A 101 -1.58 6.19 21.43
CA ARG A 101 -0.75 7.40 21.54
C ARG A 101 0.68 7.13 21.10
N THR A 102 1.20 7.99 20.22
CA THR A 102 2.57 7.94 19.74
C THR A 102 3.17 9.33 19.60
N LYS A 103 4.48 9.40 19.32
CA LYS A 103 5.13 10.66 18.91
C LYS A 103 4.73 11.12 17.49
N MET A 104 3.96 10.32 16.76
CA MET A 104 3.47 10.58 15.40
C MET A 104 2.06 11.17 15.38
N ASP A 105 1.39 11.26 16.51
CA ASP A 105 0.05 11.84 16.63
C ASP A 105 0.05 13.27 16.04
N GLY A 106 -0.95 13.57 15.19
CA GLY A 106 -1.04 14.83 14.45
C GLY A 106 -0.17 14.92 13.19
N ARG A 107 0.66 13.91 12.89
CA ARG A 107 1.55 13.88 11.71
C ARG A 107 1.25 12.77 10.71
N TRP A 108 0.24 11.95 10.97
CA TRP A 108 -0.09 10.80 10.11
C TRP A 108 -0.42 11.20 8.68
N THR A 109 -1.22 12.25 8.48
CA THR A 109 -1.58 12.74 7.15
C THR A 109 -0.34 13.13 6.34
N GLU A 110 0.54 13.95 6.91
CA GLU A 110 1.83 14.33 6.29
C GLU A 110 2.63 13.08 5.90
N LYS A 111 2.78 12.12 6.83
CA LYS A 111 3.61 10.94 6.60
C LYS A 111 3.05 9.93 5.61
N LEU A 112 1.74 9.73 5.59
CA LEU A 112 1.10 8.87 4.60
C LEU A 112 1.21 9.49 3.20
N ARG A 113 1.10 10.81 3.08
CA ARG A 113 1.33 11.54 1.82
C ARG A 113 2.77 11.42 1.34
N GLU A 114 3.76 11.60 2.21
CA GLU A 114 5.18 11.39 1.90
C GLU A 114 5.47 9.97 1.40
N MET A 115 4.93 8.95 2.10
CA MET A 115 5.08 7.55 1.71
C MET A 115 4.39 7.26 0.38
N CYS A 116 3.17 7.77 0.18
CA CYS A 116 2.43 7.63 -1.07
C CYS A 116 3.19 8.24 -2.26
N ALA A 117 3.72 9.46 -2.11
CA ALA A 117 4.51 10.13 -3.14
C ALA A 117 5.78 9.33 -3.47
N THR A 118 6.44 8.79 -2.44
CA THR A 118 7.58 7.89 -2.61
C THR A 118 7.19 6.66 -3.42
N TYR A 119 6.09 5.99 -3.07
CA TYR A 119 5.62 4.82 -3.80
C TYR A 119 5.30 5.13 -5.26
N LEU A 120 4.59 6.24 -5.53
CA LEU A 120 4.25 6.64 -6.89
C LEU A 120 5.48 6.86 -7.77
N ASN A 121 6.56 7.42 -7.21
CA ASN A 121 7.80 7.68 -7.96
C ASN A 121 8.55 6.39 -8.35
N TYR A 122 8.39 5.31 -7.59
CA TYR A 122 9.12 4.05 -7.82
C TYR A 122 8.24 2.94 -8.40
N MET A 123 6.94 3.16 -8.49
CA MET A 123 5.99 2.17 -8.99
C MET A 123 5.81 2.31 -10.50
N ASP A 124 5.94 1.19 -11.21
CA ASP A 124 5.46 1.07 -12.58
C ASP A 124 3.96 0.75 -12.56
N VAL A 125 3.14 1.79 -12.73
CA VAL A 125 1.66 1.68 -12.72
C VAL A 125 1.15 0.78 -13.84
N GLN A 126 1.81 0.78 -15.01
CA GLN A 126 1.44 -0.07 -16.13
C GLN A 126 1.70 -1.55 -15.79
N TYR A 127 2.86 -1.86 -15.22
CA TYR A 127 3.17 -3.19 -14.75
C TYR A 127 2.17 -3.63 -13.65
N LEU A 128 1.89 -2.75 -12.68
CA LEU A 128 0.96 -3.04 -11.60
C LEU A 128 -0.45 -3.35 -12.11
N LEU A 129 -0.95 -2.55 -13.06
CA LEU A 129 -2.25 -2.80 -13.70
C LEU A 129 -2.28 -4.15 -14.43
N ASN A 130 -1.22 -4.49 -15.16
CA ASN A 130 -1.12 -5.80 -15.81
C ASN A 130 -1.16 -6.95 -14.80
N THR A 131 -0.39 -6.84 -13.71
CA THR A 131 -0.36 -7.84 -12.63
C THR A 131 -1.73 -7.98 -11.98
N TYR A 132 -2.42 -6.86 -11.71
CA TYR A 132 -3.76 -6.83 -11.13
C TYR A 132 -4.79 -7.52 -12.05
N LEU A 133 -4.80 -7.20 -13.35
CA LEU A 133 -5.72 -7.79 -14.33
C LEU A 133 -5.48 -9.28 -14.57
N ASN A 134 -4.25 -9.76 -14.42
CA ASN A 134 -3.90 -11.18 -14.54
C ASN A 134 -4.33 -12.03 -13.33
N GLY A 135 -5.12 -11.46 -12.40
CA GLY A 135 -5.64 -12.17 -11.22
C GLY A 135 -4.60 -12.35 -10.11
N THR A 136 -3.48 -11.64 -10.20
CA THR A 136 -2.41 -11.74 -9.22
C THR A 136 -2.69 -10.83 -8.04
N GLN A 137 -2.89 -11.46 -6.87
CA GLN A 137 -2.78 -10.99 -5.48
C GLN A 137 -3.18 -9.55 -5.13
N ASP A 138 -3.99 -9.46 -4.07
CA ASP A 138 -4.22 -8.27 -3.21
C ASP A 138 -3.08 -7.24 -3.27
N LEU A 139 -3.39 -6.03 -3.73
CA LEU A 139 -2.43 -4.94 -3.92
C LEU A 139 -1.63 -4.67 -2.64
N GLN A 140 -2.25 -4.84 -1.46
CA GLN A 140 -1.56 -4.69 -0.17
C GLN A 140 -0.42 -5.69 0.00
N ASN A 141 -0.65 -6.95 -0.39
CA ASN A 141 0.39 -7.97 -0.38
C ASN A 141 1.49 -7.69 -1.40
N TYR A 142 1.10 -7.23 -2.60
CA TYR A 142 2.07 -6.93 -3.67
C TYR A 142 2.95 -5.71 -3.36
N LEU A 143 2.42 -4.73 -2.64
CA LEU A 143 3.17 -3.52 -2.27
C LEU A 143 3.99 -3.72 -0.99
N CYS A 144 3.38 -4.28 0.07
CA CYS A 144 3.94 -4.20 1.42
C CYS A 144 4.67 -5.45 1.92
N ASN A 145 4.34 -6.64 1.42
CA ASN A 145 4.84 -7.90 1.98
C ASN A 145 6.34 -8.12 1.67
N ASN A 146 6.99 -9.11 2.30
CA ASN A 146 8.41 -9.47 2.13
C ASN A 146 8.84 -9.66 0.67
N LYS A 147 7.92 -10.10 -0.18
CA LYS A 147 8.14 -10.31 -1.62
C LYS A 147 7.57 -9.19 -2.49
N GLY A 148 6.97 -8.18 -1.88
CA GLY A 148 6.40 -7.03 -2.55
C GLY A 148 7.44 -6.03 -3.04
N ILE A 149 6.95 -4.94 -3.61
CA ILE A 149 7.78 -3.85 -4.15
C ILE A 149 8.53 -3.15 -3.02
N PHE A 150 7.82 -2.68 -1.99
CA PHE A 150 8.38 -1.82 -0.95
C PHE A 150 8.85 -2.60 0.27
N ARG A 151 8.18 -3.71 0.59
CA ARG A 151 8.58 -4.65 1.65
C ARG A 151 8.65 -4.03 3.05
N ASP A 152 7.85 -3.01 3.32
CA ASP A 152 7.78 -2.37 4.63
C ASP A 152 7.25 -3.30 5.73
N CYS A 153 6.62 -4.43 5.37
CA CYS A 153 6.23 -5.50 6.28
C CYS A 153 7.25 -6.66 6.33
N SER A 154 8.45 -6.51 5.75
CA SER A 154 9.41 -7.61 5.50
C SER A 154 9.83 -8.43 6.72
N SER A 155 9.80 -7.85 7.92
CA SER A 155 10.16 -8.54 9.16
C SER A 155 8.96 -9.06 9.95
N LEU A 156 7.75 -8.93 9.42
CA LEU A 156 6.51 -9.35 10.07
C LEU A 156 5.96 -10.57 9.34
N ASN A 157 5.78 -11.69 10.05
CA ASN A 157 5.12 -12.87 9.49
C ASN A 157 3.64 -12.55 9.20
N MET A 158 3.34 -12.10 7.97
CA MET A 158 2.00 -11.70 7.54
C MET A 158 0.96 -12.84 7.50
N LYS A 159 1.34 -14.11 7.76
CA LYS A 159 0.41 -15.25 7.84
C LYS A 159 -0.73 -15.05 8.86
N ASN A 160 -0.59 -14.10 9.79
CA ASN A 160 -1.60 -13.78 10.81
C ASN A 160 -2.32 -12.43 10.58
N MET A 161 -2.02 -11.70 9.49
CA MET A 161 -2.61 -10.37 9.19
C MET A 161 -3.51 -10.41 7.96
N THR A 162 -4.10 -11.56 7.61
CA THR A 162 -5.09 -11.64 6.53
C THR A 162 -6.35 -10.87 6.97
N ILE A 163 -6.44 -9.62 6.53
CA ILE A 163 -7.54 -8.71 6.83
C ILE A 163 -8.77 -9.17 6.04
N ASN A 164 -9.57 -10.07 6.63
CA ASN A 164 -10.96 -10.23 6.23
C ASN A 164 -11.78 -9.13 6.91
N HIS A 165 -11.93 -7.97 6.25
CA HIS A 165 -12.96 -6.98 6.63
C HIS A 165 -14.35 -7.49 6.23
N LYS A 166 -14.79 -8.55 6.89
CA LYS A 166 -16.21 -8.89 7.02
C LYS A 166 -16.45 -9.22 8.48
N GLN A 167 -16.89 -8.22 9.24
CA GLN A 167 -17.77 -8.41 10.38
C GLN A 167 -18.31 -7.03 10.78
N ASN A 168 -19.45 -6.69 10.18
CA ASN A 168 -20.39 -5.70 10.71
C ASN A 168 -21.02 -6.28 11.98
N THR A 169 -20.30 -6.22 13.10
CA THR A 169 -20.85 -6.16 14.46
C THR A 169 -19.69 -6.11 15.45
N CYS A 170 -19.77 -5.11 16.31
CA CYS A 170 -19.08 -5.06 17.59
C CYS A 170 -20.18 -5.19 18.64
#